data_AF-A0A0W7W4K9-F1
#
_entry.id   AF-A0A0W7W4K9-F1
#
_cell.length_a   1.000
_cell.length_b   1.000
_cell.length_c   1.000
_cell.angle_alpha   90.00
_cell.angle_beta   90.00
_cell.angle_gamma   90.00
#
_symmetry.space_group_name_H-M   'P 1'
#
loop_
_entity.id
_entity.type
_entity.pdbx_description
1 polymer ?
#
loop_
_entity_poly.entity_id
_entity_poly.type
_entity_poly.pdbx_seq_one_letter_code
_entity_poly.pdbx_strand_id
1 'polypeptide(L)'
;MMTSLETLAERAETARARLVAWDERHSVKGFDHGMLNLSLRARNGKTGIDGLARQRATLQEAVDKAETKLRRARAVPCLAAEKTAAETVHAEIDLKAIHEGKTEVLWTLNGGWLKVIRWNRKSVTVDMAGTRDTIPHAQVGGAR
;
A
#
# COMPACT_ATOMS: atom_id res chain seq x y z
N MET A 1 -1.71 -23.55 -19.66
CA MET A 1 -0.92 -22.90 -18.59
C MET A 1 -1.83 -21.88 -17.93
N MET A 2 -2.18 -22.03 -16.65
CA MET A 2 -2.99 -21.03 -15.94
C MET A 2 -2.16 -19.76 -15.71
N THR A 3 -2.75 -18.59 -15.90
CA THR A 3 -2.07 -17.32 -15.65
C THR A 3 -1.80 -17.13 -14.15
N SER A 4 -0.83 -16.28 -13.80
CA SER A 4 -0.50 -15.98 -12.39
C SER A 4 -1.70 -15.40 -11.63
N LEU A 5 -2.58 -14.67 -12.34
CA LEU A 5 -3.83 -14.13 -11.79
C LEU A 5 -4.89 -15.21 -11.54
N GLU A 6 -5.08 -16.14 -12.48
CA GLU A 6 -6.00 -17.28 -12.30
C GLU A 6 -5.60 -18.14 -11.09
N THR A 7 -4.30 -18.41 -10.94
CA THR A 7 -3.77 -19.17 -9.80
C THR A 7 -4.01 -18.45 -8.47
N LEU A 8 -3.91 -17.13 -8.44
CA LEU A 8 -4.18 -16.33 -7.24
C LEU A 8 -5.68 -16.25 -6.92
N ALA A 9 -6.53 -16.17 -7.95
CA ALA A 9 -7.98 -16.18 -7.80
C ALA A 9 -8.46 -17.53 -7.23
N GLU A 10 -7.97 -18.64 -7.78
CA GLU A 10 -8.27 -19.99 -7.28
C GLU A 10 -7.86 -20.18 -5.81
N ARG A 11 -6.68 -19.65 -5.42
CA ARG A 11 -6.22 -19.67 -4.03
C ARG A 11 -7.11 -18.85 -3.10
N ALA A 12 -7.58 -17.70 -3.54
CA ALA A 12 -8.51 -16.87 -2.75
C ALA A 12 -9.86 -17.57 -2.58
N GLU A 13 -10.41 -18.15 -3.64
CA GLU A 13 -11.65 -18.92 -3.60
C GLU A 13 -11.52 -20.18 -2.73
N THR A 14 -10.39 -20.89 -2.82
CA THR A 14 -10.11 -22.04 -1.95
C THR A 14 -10.04 -21.64 -0.47
N ALA A 15 -9.43 -20.50 -0.15
CA ALA A 15 -9.36 -19.99 1.22
C ALA A 15 -10.76 -19.62 1.74
N ARG A 16 -11.56 -18.93 0.91
CA ARG A 16 -12.96 -18.58 1.22
C ARG A 16 -13.80 -19.83 1.46
N ALA A 17 -13.73 -20.81 0.57
CA ALA A 17 -14.44 -22.08 0.70
C ALA A 17 -14.07 -22.82 1.98
N ARG A 18 -12.79 -22.78 2.40
CA ARG A 18 -12.35 -23.38 3.67
C ARG A 18 -12.92 -22.66 4.88
N LEU A 19 -12.98 -21.33 4.86
CA LEU A 19 -13.59 -20.53 5.93
C LEU A 19 -15.10 -20.78 6.00
N VAL A 20 -15.81 -20.76 4.87
CA VAL A 20 -17.25 -21.05 4.80
C VAL A 20 -17.54 -22.47 5.29
N ALA A 21 -16.81 -23.47 4.81
CA ALA A 21 -16.99 -24.85 5.29
C ALA A 21 -16.66 -24.99 6.79
N TRP A 22 -15.74 -24.18 7.33
CA TRP A 22 -15.48 -24.14 8.76
C TRP A 22 -16.65 -23.49 9.52
N ASP A 23 -17.16 -22.35 9.05
CA ASP A 23 -18.29 -21.62 9.64
C ASP A 23 -19.57 -22.45 9.57
N GLU A 24 -19.83 -23.21 8.51
CA GLU A 24 -20.97 -24.14 8.41
C GLU A 24 -20.87 -25.29 9.41
N ARG A 25 -19.68 -25.90 9.54
CA ARG A 25 -19.43 -27.00 10.50
C ARG A 25 -19.51 -26.56 11.95
N HIS A 26 -19.16 -25.30 12.23
CA HIS A 26 -19.11 -24.75 13.59
C HIS A 26 -20.18 -23.67 13.81
N SER A 27 -21.19 -23.60 12.93
CA SER A 27 -22.40 -22.81 13.11
C SER A 27 -23.13 -23.39 14.32
N VAL A 28 -22.86 -22.82 15.48
CA VAL A 28 -23.53 -23.21 16.72
C VAL A 28 -24.98 -22.76 16.63
N LYS A 29 -25.87 -23.65 16.16
CA LYS A 29 -27.30 -23.54 16.49
C LYS A 29 -27.42 -23.73 18.00
N GLY A 30 -27.52 -22.62 18.72
CA GLY A 30 -27.65 -22.60 20.17
C GLY A 30 -26.37 -22.13 20.87
N PHE A 31 -26.14 -20.82 20.89
CA PHE A 31 -25.29 -20.19 21.90
C PHE A 31 -26.02 -20.32 23.24
N ASP A 32 -26.01 -21.54 23.79
CA ASP A 32 -26.85 -21.89 24.92
C ASP A 32 -26.22 -21.32 26.18
N HIS A 33 -27.04 -20.60 26.95
CA HIS A 33 -26.59 -19.85 28.13
C HIS A 33 -26.01 -20.78 29.22
N GLY A 34 -26.20 -22.10 29.08
CA GLY A 34 -25.57 -23.14 29.89
C GLY A 34 -24.05 -23.33 29.70
N MET A 35 -23.44 -22.82 28.63
CA MET A 35 -21.99 -22.96 28.39
C MET A 35 -21.11 -21.96 29.18
N LEU A 36 -21.69 -20.94 29.80
CA LEU A 36 -20.96 -20.04 30.72
C LEU A 36 -20.57 -20.74 32.04
N ASN A 37 -21.21 -21.87 32.38
CA ASN A 37 -20.92 -22.69 33.56
C ASN A 37 -19.79 -23.72 33.35
N LEU A 38 -19.20 -23.82 32.15
CA LEU A 38 -18.04 -24.67 31.92
C LEU A 38 -16.80 -24.05 32.58
N SER A 39 -15.98 -24.90 33.23
CA SER A 39 -14.70 -24.47 33.80
C SER A 39 -13.81 -23.80 32.74
N LEU A 40 -13.00 -22.81 33.15
CA LEU A 40 -12.05 -22.13 32.27
C LEU A 40 -11.18 -23.11 31.46
N ARG A 41 -10.81 -24.26 32.05
CA ARG A 41 -10.04 -25.31 31.36
C ARG A 41 -10.82 -25.99 30.23
N ALA A 42 -12.13 -26.18 30.39
CA ALA A 42 -13.01 -26.72 29.35
C ALA A 42 -13.31 -25.68 28.26
N ARG A 43 -13.34 -24.38 28.61
CA ARG A 43 -13.51 -23.26 27.66
C ARG A 43 -12.23 -22.95 26.85
N ASN A 44 -11.05 -23.10 27.45
CA ASN A 44 -9.75 -22.73 26.87
C ASN A 44 -9.06 -23.85 26.06
N GLY A 45 -9.65 -25.06 25.99
CA GLY A 45 -9.11 -26.19 25.24
C GLY A 45 -9.07 -25.97 23.72
N LYS A 46 -8.32 -26.82 22.99
CA LYS A 46 -8.21 -26.75 21.50
C LYS A 46 -9.57 -26.83 20.77
N THR A 47 -10.55 -27.48 21.38
CA THR A 47 -11.93 -27.64 20.90
C THR A 47 -12.94 -26.78 21.67
N GLY A 48 -12.48 -26.00 22.65
CA GLY A 48 -13.30 -25.03 23.38
C GLY A 48 -13.47 -23.73 22.57
N ILE A 49 -14.28 -22.82 23.10
CA ILE A 49 -14.68 -21.56 22.43
C ILE A 49 -13.47 -20.77 21.93
N ASP A 50 -12.44 -20.63 22.78
CA ASP A 50 -11.23 -19.87 22.43
C ASP A 50 -10.33 -20.63 21.44
N GLY A 51 -10.39 -21.96 21.42
CA GLY A 51 -9.72 -22.79 20.43
C GLY A 51 -10.35 -22.64 19.05
N LEU A 52 -11.67 -22.68 18.98
CA LEU A 52 -12.45 -22.48 17.75
C LEU A 52 -12.32 -21.04 17.23
N ALA A 53 -12.39 -20.04 18.11
CA ALA A 53 -12.18 -18.64 17.73
C ALA A 53 -10.78 -18.41 17.11
N ARG A 54 -9.73 -19.02 17.69
CA ARG A 54 -8.37 -18.97 17.12
C ARG A 54 -8.28 -19.65 15.75
N GLN A 55 -8.91 -20.81 15.58
CA GLN A 55 -8.93 -21.51 14.29
C GLN A 55 -9.64 -20.68 13.22
N ARG A 56 -10.79 -20.08 13.55
CA ARG A 56 -11.51 -19.17 12.66
C ARG A 56 -10.64 -17.97 12.28
N ALA A 57 -9.97 -17.35 13.25
CA ALA A 57 -9.10 -16.20 13.01
C ALA A 57 -7.94 -16.56 12.05
N THR A 58 -7.30 -17.72 12.23
CA THR A 58 -6.26 -18.19 11.29
C THR A 58 -6.80 -18.40 9.88
N LEU A 59 -8.02 -18.93 9.72
CA LEU A 59 -8.65 -19.08 8.41
C LEU A 59 -9.00 -17.73 7.78
N GLN A 60 -9.49 -16.78 8.58
CA GLN A 60 -9.77 -15.42 8.14
C GLN A 60 -8.49 -14.72 7.67
N GLU A 61 -7.39 -14.79 8.43
CA GLU A 61 -6.09 -14.23 8.01
C GLU A 61 -5.60 -14.83 6.68
N ALA A 62 -5.83 -16.13 6.46
CA ALA A 62 -5.48 -16.79 5.21
C ALA A 62 -6.30 -16.25 4.02
N VAL A 63 -7.59 -15.98 4.22
CA VAL A 63 -8.46 -15.30 3.23
C VAL A 63 -7.94 -13.90 2.94
N ASP A 64 -7.75 -13.08 3.98
CA ASP A 64 -7.33 -11.69 3.85
C ASP A 64 -5.99 -11.57 3.10
N LYS A 65 -5.06 -12.47 3.38
CA LYS A 65 -3.75 -12.54 2.70
C LYS A 65 -3.90 -12.94 1.24
N ALA A 66 -4.75 -13.91 0.91
CA ALA A 66 -4.98 -14.34 -0.46
C ALA A 66 -5.65 -13.23 -1.28
N GLU A 67 -6.67 -12.58 -0.74
CA GLU A 67 -7.36 -11.46 -1.37
C GLU A 67 -6.47 -10.25 -1.57
N THR A 68 -5.64 -9.91 -0.58
CA THR A 68 -4.68 -8.81 -0.69
C THR A 68 -3.70 -9.04 -1.84
N LYS A 69 -3.20 -10.28 -1.98
CA LYS A 69 -2.31 -10.64 -3.09
C LYS A 69 -3.03 -10.54 -4.45
N LEU A 70 -4.26 -11.02 -4.54
CA LEU A 70 -5.07 -10.93 -5.76
C LEU A 70 -5.34 -9.45 -6.13
N ARG A 71 -5.70 -8.61 -5.16
CA ARG A 71 -5.93 -7.18 -5.36
C ARG A 71 -4.69 -6.47 -5.87
N ARG A 72 -3.53 -6.74 -5.25
CA ARG A 72 -2.23 -6.21 -5.71
C ARG A 72 -1.94 -6.63 -7.14
N ALA A 73 -2.09 -7.92 -7.46
CA ALA A 73 -1.82 -8.44 -8.80
C ALA A 73 -2.75 -7.80 -9.86
N ARG A 74 -4.02 -7.55 -9.53
CA ARG A 74 -4.97 -6.82 -10.40
C ARG A 74 -4.58 -5.35 -10.60
N ALA A 75 -3.95 -4.72 -9.61
CA ALA A 75 -3.52 -3.33 -9.68
C ALA A 75 -2.20 -3.13 -10.45
N VAL A 76 -1.33 -4.15 -10.52
CA VAL A 76 -0.03 -4.09 -11.24
C VAL A 76 -0.12 -3.48 -12.65
N PRO A 77 -1.04 -3.89 -13.55
CA PRO A 77 -1.11 -3.30 -14.89
C PRO A 77 -1.46 -1.81 -14.87
N CYS A 78 -2.33 -1.37 -13.95
CA CYS A 78 -2.68 0.04 -13.80
C CYS A 78 -1.48 0.83 -13.28
N LEU A 79 -0.77 0.30 -12.27
CA LEU A 79 0.43 0.90 -11.72
C LEU A 79 1.58 1.00 -12.75
N ALA A 80 1.69 0.02 -13.65
CA ALA A 80 2.68 0.07 -14.73
C ALA A 80 2.37 1.19 -15.72
N ALA A 81 1.10 1.35 -16.11
CA ALA A 81 0.65 2.44 -16.98
C ALA A 81 0.86 3.81 -16.31
N GLU A 82 0.51 3.93 -15.03
CA GLU A 82 0.75 5.14 -14.24
C GLU A 82 2.24 5.48 -14.14
N LYS A 83 3.11 4.48 -13.93
CA LYS A 83 4.56 4.67 -13.91
C LYS A 83 5.07 5.20 -15.25
N THR A 84 4.64 4.61 -16.36
CA THR A 84 5.04 5.08 -17.70
C THR A 84 4.55 6.50 -17.97
N ALA A 85 3.31 6.84 -17.57
CA ALA A 85 2.79 8.20 -17.72
C ALA A 85 3.60 9.20 -16.87
N ALA A 86 3.94 8.85 -15.63
CA ALA A 86 4.77 9.67 -14.76
C ALA A 86 6.19 9.87 -15.34
N GLU A 87 6.78 8.82 -15.93
CA GLU A 87 8.08 8.90 -16.62
C GLU A 87 8.01 9.83 -17.84
N THR A 88 6.95 9.76 -18.65
CA THR A 88 6.75 10.67 -19.79
C THR A 88 6.64 12.13 -19.33
N VAL A 89 5.80 12.40 -18.32
CA VAL A 89 5.68 13.74 -17.75
C VAL A 89 7.04 14.21 -17.22
N HIS A 90 7.75 13.35 -16.48
CA HIS A 90 9.09 13.67 -15.99
C HIS A 90 10.11 13.90 -17.10
N ALA A 91 9.98 13.26 -18.26
CA ALA A 91 10.84 13.47 -19.43
C ALA A 91 10.53 14.81 -20.12
N GLU A 92 9.28 15.25 -20.11
CA GLU A 92 8.85 16.48 -20.79
C GLU A 92 9.01 17.76 -19.97
N ILE A 93 9.00 17.69 -18.63
CA ILE A 93 9.15 18.86 -17.74
C ILE A 93 10.31 19.78 -18.15
N ASP A 94 10.04 21.07 -18.26
CA ASP A 94 11.05 22.11 -18.43
C ASP A 94 10.89 23.15 -17.32
N LEU A 95 11.68 23.03 -16.26
CA LEU A 95 11.63 23.96 -15.13
C LEU A 95 11.94 25.39 -15.57
N LYS A 96 12.85 25.57 -16.54
CA LYS A 96 13.18 26.90 -17.03
C LYS A 96 11.95 27.51 -17.69
N ALA A 97 11.29 26.81 -18.59
CA ALA A 97 10.08 27.32 -19.24
C ALA A 97 8.94 27.65 -18.25
N ILE A 98 8.82 26.89 -17.15
CA ILE A 98 7.71 27.05 -16.18
C ILE A 98 8.02 28.13 -15.11
N HIS A 99 9.28 28.32 -14.74
CA HIS A 99 9.67 29.13 -13.57
C HIS A 99 10.71 30.22 -13.86
N GLU A 100 11.05 30.47 -15.12
CA GLU A 100 11.89 31.60 -15.50
C GLU A 100 11.34 32.92 -14.92
N GLY A 101 12.24 33.72 -14.33
CA GLY A 101 11.91 34.95 -13.61
C GLY A 101 11.63 34.79 -12.12
N LYS A 102 11.40 33.56 -11.62
CA LYS A 102 11.25 33.29 -10.18
C LYS A 102 12.61 33.28 -9.49
N THR A 103 12.66 33.85 -8.30
CA THR A 103 13.91 34.14 -7.58
C THR A 103 14.17 33.19 -6.43
N GLU A 104 13.16 32.45 -5.98
CA GLU A 104 13.27 31.45 -4.92
C GLU A 104 12.61 30.12 -5.32
N VAL A 105 13.16 29.03 -4.81
CA VAL A 105 12.64 27.68 -4.99
C VAL A 105 12.51 26.97 -3.65
N LEU A 106 11.40 26.24 -3.47
CA LEU A 106 11.19 25.37 -2.32
C LEU A 106 11.84 24.02 -2.60
N TRP A 107 12.83 23.64 -1.79
CA TRP A 107 13.43 22.31 -1.87
C TRP A 107 12.67 21.34 -0.96
N THR A 108 12.08 20.30 -1.53
CA THR A 108 11.24 19.35 -0.78
C THR A 108 11.99 18.59 0.30
N LEU A 109 13.31 18.37 0.14
CA LEU A 109 14.11 17.62 1.11
C LEU A 109 14.37 18.38 2.40
N ASN A 110 14.65 19.68 2.32
CA ASN A 110 14.95 20.49 3.50
C ASN A 110 13.76 21.38 3.94
N GLY A 111 12.70 21.48 3.12
CA GLY A 111 11.53 22.31 3.39
C GLY A 111 11.78 23.82 3.32
N GLY A 112 12.96 24.25 2.87
CA GLY A 112 13.41 25.63 2.84
C GLY A 112 13.26 26.28 1.47
N TRP A 113 13.01 27.60 1.48
CA TRP A 113 13.10 28.44 0.30
C TRP A 113 14.55 28.88 0.08
N LEU A 114 15.09 28.55 -1.09
CA LEU A 114 16.47 28.85 -1.47
C LEU A 114 16.50 29.83 -2.63
N LYS A 115 17.48 30.74 -2.61
CA LYS A 115 17.67 31.72 -3.68
C LYS A 115 18.15 31.02 -4.95
N VAL A 116 17.48 31.30 -6.05
CA VAL A 116 17.81 30.74 -7.35
C VAL A 116 18.91 31.55 -8.01
N ILE A 117 19.95 30.85 -8.46
CA ILE A 117 21.01 31.42 -9.29
C ILE A 117 20.65 31.24 -10.77
N ARG A 118 20.15 30.05 -11.13
CA ARG A 118 19.84 29.71 -12.52
C ARG A 118 18.83 28.57 -12.62
N TRP A 119 17.80 28.78 -13.43
CA TRP A 119 16.91 27.72 -13.89
C TRP A 119 17.50 26.98 -15.09
N ASN A 120 17.57 25.65 -15.02
CA ASN A 120 17.87 24.77 -16.14
C ASN A 120 16.63 23.93 -16.46
N ARG A 121 16.64 23.21 -17.58
CA ARG A 121 15.48 22.41 -18.01
C ARG A 121 15.04 21.36 -16.98
N LYS A 122 15.98 20.64 -16.36
CA LYS A 122 15.70 19.54 -15.40
C LYS A 122 16.21 19.78 -13.99
N SER A 123 16.76 20.96 -13.73
CA SER A 123 17.33 21.29 -12.43
C SER A 123 17.33 22.79 -12.21
N VAL A 124 17.55 23.19 -10.96
CA VAL A 124 17.76 24.58 -10.58
C VAL A 124 19.01 24.68 -9.74
N THR A 125 19.87 25.63 -10.08
CA THR A 125 21.05 25.96 -9.28
C THR A 125 20.65 27.01 -8.26
N VAL A 126 20.94 26.74 -6.99
CA VAL A 126 20.58 27.58 -5.85
C VAL A 126 21.81 28.01 -5.07
N ASP A 127 21.66 29.10 -4.33
CA ASP A 127 22.61 29.56 -3.32
C ASP A 127 22.20 29.04 -1.94
N MET A 128 23.07 28.23 -1.36
CA MET A 128 22.99 27.75 0.01
C MET A 128 24.07 28.43 0.85
N ALA A 129 23.73 29.59 1.41
CA ALA A 129 24.60 30.34 2.32
C ALA A 129 26.03 30.55 1.78
N GLY A 130 26.16 30.88 0.49
CA GLY A 130 27.44 31.12 -0.19
C GLY A 130 28.00 29.91 -0.93
N THR A 131 27.37 28.74 -0.82
CA THR A 131 27.73 27.54 -1.60
C THR A 131 26.68 27.27 -2.66
N ARG A 132 27.12 26.96 -3.89
CA ARG A 132 26.20 26.61 -4.97
C ARG A 132 25.81 25.14 -4.88
N ASP A 133 24.52 24.86 -4.97
CA ASP A 133 24.00 23.49 -5.08
C ASP A 133 23.00 23.37 -6.23
N THR A 134 22.70 22.14 -6.66
CA THR A 134 21.78 21.86 -7.77
C THR A 134 20.67 20.94 -7.33
N ILE A 135 19.43 21.43 -7.42
CA ILE A 135 18.22 20.68 -7.08
C ILE A 135 17.62 20.10 -8.37
N PRO A 136 17.41 18.78 -8.47
CA PRO A 136 16.71 18.18 -9.61
C PRO A 136 15.22 18.50 -9.58
N HIS A 137 14.54 18.55 -10.73
CA HIS A 137 13.12 18.92 -10.82
C HIS A 137 12.19 18.06 -9.96
N ALA A 138 12.52 16.80 -9.75
CA ALA A 138 11.76 15.90 -8.88
C ALA A 138 11.74 16.32 -7.40
N GLN A 139 12.65 17.21 -6.99
CA GLN A 139 12.77 17.71 -5.62
C GLN A 139 12.33 19.19 -5.49
N VAL A 140 11.79 19.77 -6.55
CA VAL A 140 11.23 21.12 -6.52
C VAL A 140 9.79 21.06 -6.02
N GLY A 141 9.53 21.65 -4.86
CA GLY A 141 8.19 21.69 -4.25
C GLY A 141 7.36 22.90 -4.70
N GLY A 142 8.01 23.91 -5.28
CA GLY A 142 7.39 25.15 -5.74
C GLY A 142 8.43 26.23 -6.01
N ALA A 143 8.01 27.34 -6.62
CA ALA A 143 8.88 28.46 -6.94
C ALA A 143 8.10 29.79 -6.81
N ARG A 144 8.77 30.87 -6.39
CA ARG A 144 8.20 32.22 -6.28
C ARG A 144 9.18 33.32 -6.69
#